data_AF-A0A812ML03-F1
#
_entry.id   AF-A0A812ML03-F1
#
_cell.length_a   1.000
_cell.length_b   1.000
_cell.length_c   1.000
_cell.angle_alpha   90.00
_cell.angle_beta   90.00
_cell.angle_gamma   90.00
#
_symmetry.space_group_name_H-M   'P 1'
#
loop_
_entity.id
_entity.type
_entity.pdbx_description
1 polymer ?
#
loop_
_entity_poly.entity_id
_entity_poly.type
_entity_poly.pdbx_seq_one_letter_code
_entity_poly.pdbx_strand_id
1 'polypeptide(L)'
;MVEDIFSSRACQKLDHQLLFECMKHDELTYLSVDGTVKCTMPLLGQKRPGGKNRQSEPFFINATDAIHTVVTVRGRSGAVVGFWPLLSEKAEHLQEAFLHNLPQAALAQVQCVATDAPSSLMFSRLRSIMPNLQCLCLDPVHLAIKYEYATGRGRTKGSASLRACLGKFNSTDSTVTANRWGAFFTGQRATPLSARERTLRDQILSGGMSASKASSILQQAEAKALAAISKIFRNEVERKGEKKGKFVFQHLAYAAEAERLEWLLNNLRFRSTQPSAVLSLLSSGATSNEALHAEMRSWLRQIQSMHQSSLLLKCSVFRLRKLLEDNTALHRPTARQMTPGHVLARRLGQNLWSTRAWQQFAKEKAQHLPLKRLRDQHTAARRKLILQRAGIIRRLTGKQPQPLLADRRCRVKKRTAFTLLRTAGIIRQGVAKRRAPS
;
A
#
# COMPACT_ATOMS: atom_id res chain seq x y z
N MET A 1 -20.61 -5.38 17.79
CA MET A 1 -21.44 -4.25 17.34
C MET A 1 -20.98 -3.71 15.98
N VAL A 2 -19.74 -3.21 15.82
CA VAL A 2 -19.28 -2.66 14.52
C VAL A 2 -19.24 -3.72 13.43
N GLU A 3 -18.69 -4.90 13.72
CA GLU A 3 -18.67 -6.03 12.78
C GLU A 3 -20.08 -6.43 12.35
N ASP A 4 -21.06 -6.47 13.27
CA ASP A 4 -22.45 -6.81 12.97
C ASP A 4 -23.06 -5.83 11.94
N ILE A 5 -22.80 -4.54 12.10
CA ILE A 5 -23.30 -3.50 11.20
C ILE A 5 -22.71 -3.66 9.81
N PHE A 6 -21.38 -3.72 9.69
CA PHE A 6 -20.71 -3.79 8.39
C PHE A 6 -20.84 -5.16 7.71
N SER A 7 -21.14 -6.21 8.46
CA SER A 7 -21.50 -7.53 7.93
C SER A 7 -23.00 -7.66 7.65
N SER A 8 -23.81 -6.63 7.94
CA SER A 8 -25.25 -6.67 7.70
C SER A 8 -25.55 -6.72 6.19
N ARG A 9 -26.69 -7.33 5.85
CA ARG A 9 -27.16 -7.41 4.46
C ARG A 9 -27.31 -6.03 3.81
N ALA A 10 -27.62 -4.99 4.58
CA ALA A 10 -27.75 -3.62 4.07
C ALA A 10 -26.39 -3.07 3.62
N CYS A 11 -25.34 -3.21 4.45
CA CYS A 11 -23.99 -2.80 4.08
C CYS A 11 -23.43 -3.62 2.92
N GLN A 12 -23.65 -4.94 2.89
CA GLN A 12 -23.23 -5.80 1.78
C GLN A 12 -23.92 -5.42 0.46
N LYS A 13 -25.23 -5.15 0.50
CA LYS A 13 -25.97 -4.64 -0.67
C LYS A 13 -25.42 -3.31 -1.17
N LEU A 14 -25.16 -2.37 -0.26
CA LEU A 14 -24.57 -1.08 -0.62
C LEU A 14 -23.19 -1.27 -1.27
N ASP A 15 -22.34 -2.11 -0.68
CA ASP A 15 -21.01 -2.41 -1.22
C ASP A 15 -21.08 -2.99 -2.63
N HIS A 16 -21.96 -3.97 -2.86
CA HIS A 16 -22.18 -4.57 -4.17
C HIS A 16 -22.70 -3.54 -5.18
N GLN A 17 -23.63 -2.68 -4.79
CA GLN A 17 -24.16 -1.61 -5.65
C GLN A 17 -23.06 -0.62 -6.06
N LEU A 18 -22.22 -0.18 -5.11
CA LEU A 18 -21.13 0.74 -5.40
C LEU A 18 -20.10 0.12 -6.36
N LEU A 19 -19.77 -1.16 -6.19
CA LEU A 19 -18.87 -1.87 -7.10
C LEU A 19 -19.51 -2.07 -8.48
N PHE A 20 -20.81 -2.36 -8.53
CA PHE A 20 -21.54 -2.48 -9.78
C PHE A 20 -21.59 -1.15 -10.56
N GLU A 21 -21.78 -0.02 -9.88
CA GLU A 21 -21.67 1.30 -10.51
C GLU A 21 -20.26 1.56 -11.04
N CYS A 22 -19.19 1.18 -10.31
CA CYS A 22 -17.83 1.23 -10.83
C CYS A 22 -17.70 0.44 -12.15
N MET A 23 -18.25 -0.78 -12.22
CA MET A 23 -18.24 -1.58 -13.44
C MET A 23 -19.01 -0.92 -14.58
N LYS A 24 -20.20 -0.37 -14.31
CA LYS A 24 -21.02 0.33 -15.30
C LYS A 24 -20.31 1.54 -15.93
N HIS A 25 -19.34 2.12 -15.21
CA HIS A 25 -18.60 3.31 -15.62
C HIS A 25 -17.16 3.04 -16.08
N ASP A 26 -16.86 1.78 -16.44
CA ASP A 26 -15.56 1.37 -16.93
C ASP A 26 -14.40 1.72 -15.99
N GLU A 27 -14.69 1.72 -14.69
CA GLU A 27 -13.73 2.10 -13.65
C GLU A 27 -12.61 1.07 -13.52
N LEU A 28 -12.88 -0.22 -13.79
CA LEU A 28 -11.89 -1.28 -13.65
C LEU A 28 -11.05 -1.52 -14.91
N THR A 29 -11.27 -0.75 -15.98
CA THR A 29 -10.47 -0.83 -17.22
C THR A 29 -8.97 -0.63 -16.96
N TYR A 30 -8.67 0.22 -15.98
CA TYR A 30 -7.32 0.46 -15.48
C TYR A 30 -7.30 0.26 -13.96
N LEU A 31 -6.39 -0.57 -13.48
CA LEU A 31 -6.18 -0.79 -12.05
C LEU A 31 -4.77 -0.34 -11.65
N SER A 32 -4.66 0.40 -10.56
CA SER A 32 -3.40 0.74 -9.90
C SER A 32 -3.27 -0.03 -8.60
N VAL A 33 -2.27 -0.90 -8.51
CA VAL A 33 -2.05 -1.85 -7.42
C VAL A 33 -0.77 -1.49 -6.69
N ASP A 34 -0.86 -1.39 -5.37
CA ASP A 34 0.28 -1.09 -4.50
C ASP A 34 0.05 -1.64 -3.09
N GLY A 35 1.12 -2.06 -2.41
CA GLY A 35 1.04 -2.65 -1.09
C GLY A 35 1.76 -1.86 0.00
N THR A 36 1.17 -1.87 1.19
CA THR A 36 1.76 -1.23 2.36
C THR A 36 1.93 -2.18 3.55
N VAL A 37 3.15 -2.24 4.06
CA VAL A 37 3.50 -3.06 5.23
C VAL A 37 3.36 -2.30 6.55
N LYS A 38 3.26 -0.96 6.51
CA LYS A 38 3.23 -0.15 7.75
C LYS A 38 1.99 -0.45 8.60
N CYS A 39 0.88 -0.77 7.94
CA CYS A 39 -0.40 -1.05 8.57
C CYS A 39 -0.47 -2.45 9.24
N THR A 40 0.48 -3.34 8.90
CA THR A 40 0.56 -4.70 9.44
C THR A 40 1.54 -4.82 10.60
N MET A 41 2.40 -3.81 10.83
CA MET A 41 3.38 -3.80 11.93
C MET A 41 2.79 -3.97 13.34
N PRO A 42 1.59 -3.44 13.65
CA PRO A 42 0.95 -3.65 14.95
C PRO A 42 0.31 -5.03 15.13
N LEU A 43 0.30 -5.91 14.11
CA LEU A 43 -0.38 -7.20 14.20
C LEU A 43 0.28 -8.12 15.23
N LEU A 44 -0.56 -8.70 16.09
CA LEU A 44 -0.17 -9.69 17.09
C LEU A 44 -0.10 -11.10 16.49
N GLY A 45 0.77 -11.94 17.04
CA GLY A 45 0.77 -13.38 16.81
C GLY A 45 1.44 -13.88 15.54
N GLN A 46 1.94 -12.98 14.68
CA GLN A 46 2.61 -13.33 13.43
C GLN A 46 4.01 -12.72 13.34
N LYS A 47 4.86 -13.31 12.50
CA LYS A 47 6.19 -12.78 12.20
C LYS A 47 6.07 -11.40 11.53
N ARG A 48 6.86 -10.43 11.99
CA ARG A 48 6.90 -9.11 11.35
C ARG A 48 7.65 -9.17 10.01
N PRO A 49 7.17 -8.49 8.96
CA PRO A 49 7.88 -8.39 7.69
C PRO A 49 9.27 -7.77 7.90
N GLY A 50 10.35 -8.50 7.60
CA GLY A 50 11.72 -8.02 7.72
C GLY A 50 12.23 -7.78 9.16
N GLY A 51 11.51 -8.22 10.19
CA GLY A 51 11.93 -8.07 11.59
C GLY A 51 13.02 -9.05 12.00
N LYS A 52 14.00 -8.60 12.81
CA LYS A 52 14.91 -9.49 13.56
C LYS A 52 14.11 -10.29 14.59
N ASN A 53 14.52 -11.51 14.92
CA ASN A 53 13.85 -12.47 15.82
C ASN A 53 13.67 -12.01 17.31
N ARG A 54 13.85 -10.73 17.63
CA ARG A 54 13.59 -10.20 18.98
C ARG A 54 12.10 -9.90 19.15
N GLN A 55 11.29 -10.93 19.34
CA GLN A 55 9.96 -10.78 19.92
C GLN A 55 9.85 -11.62 21.19
N SER A 56 9.37 -10.98 22.26
CA SER A 56 9.14 -11.61 23.57
C SER A 56 7.92 -12.55 23.55
N GLU A 57 6.97 -12.31 22.66
CA GLU A 57 5.78 -13.14 22.51
C GLU A 57 5.93 -14.20 21.42
N PRO A 58 5.39 -15.41 21.63
CA PRO A 58 5.42 -16.45 20.62
C PRO A 58 4.45 -16.16 19.46
N PHE A 59 4.80 -16.67 18.27
CA PHE A 59 3.89 -16.70 17.12
C PHE A 59 2.79 -17.74 17.34
N PHE A 60 1.54 -17.34 17.15
CA PHE A 60 0.36 -18.20 17.27
C PHE A 60 -0.54 -18.15 16.03
N ILE A 61 -0.09 -17.45 14.98
CA ILE A 61 -0.69 -17.40 13.65
C ILE A 61 0.24 -18.14 12.70
N ASN A 62 -0.32 -19.01 11.86
CA ASN A 62 0.45 -19.77 10.88
C ASN A 62 1.04 -18.85 9.82
N ALA A 63 2.11 -19.31 9.15
CA ALA A 63 2.76 -18.54 8.10
C ALA A 63 1.84 -18.27 6.89
N THR A 64 0.94 -19.22 6.57
CA THR A 64 -0.03 -19.11 5.48
C THR A 64 -1.15 -18.11 5.77
N ASP A 65 -1.52 -17.97 7.05
CA ASP A 65 -2.59 -17.08 7.51
C ASP A 65 -2.06 -15.68 7.88
N ALA A 66 -0.75 -15.46 7.72
CA ALA A 66 -0.11 -14.20 8.09
C ALA A 66 -0.45 -13.09 7.10
N ILE A 67 -0.65 -11.88 7.64
CA ILE A 67 -0.90 -10.67 6.83
C ILE A 67 0.35 -9.81 6.88
N HIS A 68 1.16 -9.80 5.84
CA HIS A 68 2.38 -8.97 5.82
C HIS A 68 2.20 -7.65 5.08
N THR A 69 1.26 -7.57 4.16
CA THR A 69 0.99 -6.36 3.38
C THR A 69 -0.51 -6.10 3.33
N VAL A 70 -0.88 -4.85 3.12
CA VAL A 70 -2.25 -4.49 2.70
C VAL A 70 -2.14 -3.94 1.29
N VAL A 71 -2.71 -4.67 0.34
CA VAL A 71 -2.75 -4.28 -1.07
C VAL A 71 -3.96 -3.40 -1.32
N THR A 72 -3.72 -2.25 -1.90
CA THR A 72 -4.75 -1.31 -2.33
C THR A 72 -4.88 -1.37 -3.84
N VAL A 73 -6.12 -1.42 -4.32
CA VAL A 73 -6.44 -1.42 -5.74
C VAL A 73 -7.33 -0.23 -6.03
N ARG A 74 -6.85 0.65 -6.92
CA ARG A 74 -7.59 1.83 -7.37
C ARG A 74 -7.97 1.68 -8.83
N GLY A 75 -9.20 2.07 -9.18
CA GLY A 75 -9.67 2.13 -10.55
C GLY A 75 -9.15 3.36 -11.30
N ARG A 76 -9.65 3.51 -12.51
CA ARG A 76 -9.33 4.57 -13.48
C ARG A 76 -9.46 5.97 -12.89
N SER A 77 -10.59 6.33 -12.28
CA SER A 77 -10.81 7.65 -11.65
C SER A 77 -10.17 7.76 -10.26
N GLY A 78 -9.58 6.67 -9.77
CA GLY A 78 -9.06 6.56 -8.42
C GLY A 78 -10.02 5.89 -7.43
N ALA A 79 -11.15 5.31 -7.87
CA ALA A 79 -12.05 4.62 -6.95
C ALA A 79 -11.34 3.47 -6.23
N VAL A 80 -11.50 3.37 -4.91
CA VAL A 80 -10.81 2.33 -4.11
C VAL A 80 -11.60 1.03 -4.18
N VAL A 81 -11.41 0.26 -5.26
CA VAL A 81 -12.11 -1.00 -5.50
C VAL A 81 -11.58 -2.17 -4.68
N GLY A 82 -10.33 -2.08 -4.21
CA GLY A 82 -9.69 -3.10 -3.39
C GLY A 82 -8.89 -2.54 -2.22
N PHE A 83 -8.96 -3.25 -1.09
CA PHE A 83 -8.22 -2.92 0.13
C PHE A 83 -8.01 -4.21 0.93
N TRP A 84 -7.05 -5.02 0.51
CA TRP A 84 -6.97 -6.43 0.83
C TRP A 84 -5.75 -6.73 1.69
N PRO A 85 -5.93 -7.20 2.93
CA PRO A 85 -4.82 -7.71 3.74
C PRO A 85 -4.33 -9.05 3.17
N LEU A 86 -3.07 -9.10 2.71
CA LEU A 86 -2.49 -10.26 2.03
C LEU A 86 -1.14 -10.69 2.64
N LEU A 87 -0.71 -11.90 2.28
CA LEU A 87 0.62 -12.41 2.64
C LEU A 87 1.74 -11.68 1.90
N SER A 88 1.57 -11.35 0.61
CA SER A 88 2.52 -10.51 -0.13
C SER A 88 1.90 -10.00 -1.44
N GLU A 89 2.62 -9.13 -2.14
CA GLU A 89 2.27 -8.62 -3.49
C GLU A 89 2.74 -9.55 -4.62
N LYS A 90 3.10 -10.80 -4.30
CA LYS A 90 3.47 -11.77 -5.33
C LYS A 90 2.27 -12.11 -6.21
N ALA A 91 2.57 -12.55 -7.43
CA ALA A 91 1.59 -12.83 -8.48
C ALA A 91 0.48 -13.78 -8.02
N GLU A 92 0.83 -14.86 -7.31
CA GLU A 92 -0.10 -15.86 -6.80
C GLU A 92 -1.12 -15.29 -5.80
N HIS A 93 -0.66 -14.47 -4.85
CA HIS A 93 -1.54 -13.86 -3.85
C HIS A 93 -2.41 -12.76 -4.44
N LEU A 94 -1.89 -12.01 -5.43
CA LEU A 94 -2.70 -11.03 -6.15
C LEU A 94 -3.79 -11.73 -6.97
N GLN A 95 -3.45 -12.80 -7.69
CA GLN A 95 -4.42 -13.59 -8.47
C GLN A 95 -5.55 -14.10 -7.58
N GLU A 96 -5.21 -14.73 -6.45
CA GLU A 96 -6.18 -15.23 -5.48
C GLU A 96 -7.04 -14.09 -4.92
N ALA A 97 -6.43 -12.97 -4.54
CA ALA A 97 -7.15 -11.81 -4.02
C ALA A 97 -8.13 -11.23 -5.05
N PHE A 98 -7.74 -11.15 -6.32
CA PHE A 98 -8.62 -10.68 -7.39
C PHE A 98 -9.82 -11.60 -7.58
N LEU A 99 -9.60 -12.92 -7.66
CA LEU A 99 -10.67 -13.92 -7.80
C LEU A 99 -11.64 -13.90 -6.61
N HIS A 100 -11.10 -13.73 -5.40
CA HIS A 100 -11.91 -13.73 -4.18
C HIS A 100 -12.74 -12.46 -4.03
N ASN A 101 -12.22 -11.30 -4.45
CA ASN A 101 -12.80 -9.99 -4.09
C ASN A 101 -13.53 -9.29 -5.25
N LEU A 102 -13.34 -9.70 -6.50
CA LEU A 102 -14.00 -9.09 -7.67
C LEU A 102 -14.85 -10.12 -8.43
N PRO A 103 -16.04 -9.73 -8.91
CA PRO A 103 -16.84 -10.60 -9.77
C PRO A 103 -16.17 -10.79 -11.13
N GLN A 104 -16.50 -11.89 -11.82
CA GLN A 104 -15.90 -12.22 -13.12
C GLN A 104 -16.07 -11.11 -14.17
N ALA A 105 -17.21 -10.44 -14.19
CA ALA A 105 -17.47 -9.32 -15.08
C ALA A 105 -16.54 -8.11 -14.81
N ALA A 106 -16.18 -7.86 -13.55
CA ALA A 106 -15.18 -6.86 -13.20
C ALA A 106 -13.78 -7.26 -13.70
N LEU A 107 -13.40 -8.53 -13.54
CA LEU A 107 -12.11 -9.04 -14.05
C LEU A 107 -12.02 -8.99 -15.59
N ALA A 108 -13.13 -9.25 -16.27
CA ALA A 108 -13.22 -9.12 -17.73
C ALA A 108 -13.07 -7.67 -18.22
N GLN A 109 -13.34 -6.66 -17.40
CA GLN A 109 -13.18 -5.26 -17.80
C GLN A 109 -11.71 -4.81 -17.80
N VAL A 110 -10.84 -5.46 -17.02
CA VAL A 110 -9.46 -5.01 -16.82
C VAL A 110 -8.63 -5.12 -18.10
N GLN A 111 -8.06 -4.00 -18.53
CA GLN A 111 -7.16 -3.92 -19.69
C GLN A 111 -5.73 -3.59 -19.31
N CYS A 112 -5.51 -2.83 -18.23
CA CYS A 112 -4.18 -2.44 -17.78
C CYS A 112 -4.08 -2.50 -16.25
N VAL A 113 -2.95 -3.02 -15.76
CA VAL A 113 -2.62 -3.02 -14.33
C VAL A 113 -1.28 -2.32 -14.10
N ALA A 114 -1.28 -1.23 -13.34
CA ALA A 114 -0.07 -0.56 -12.88
C ALA A 114 0.39 -1.12 -11.53
N THR A 115 1.69 -1.40 -11.40
CA THR A 115 2.32 -1.96 -10.20
C THR A 115 3.80 -1.51 -10.10
N ASP A 116 4.39 -1.57 -8.90
CA ASP A 116 5.81 -1.23 -8.68
C ASP A 116 6.78 -2.36 -9.11
N ALA A 117 6.26 -3.59 -9.28
CA ALA A 117 7.03 -4.79 -9.54
C ALA A 117 6.38 -5.69 -10.62
N PRO A 118 6.13 -5.17 -11.84
CA PRO A 118 5.63 -5.98 -12.93
C PRO A 118 6.65 -7.08 -13.30
N SER A 119 6.14 -8.22 -13.74
CA SER A 119 6.95 -9.36 -14.21
C SER A 119 6.15 -10.21 -15.18
N SER A 120 6.84 -10.99 -16.01
CA SER A 120 6.21 -11.94 -16.93
C SER A 120 5.32 -12.97 -16.21
N LEU A 121 5.77 -13.45 -15.04
CA LEU A 121 4.98 -14.35 -14.19
C LEU A 121 3.68 -13.68 -13.72
N MET A 122 3.77 -12.43 -13.25
CA MET A 122 2.59 -11.68 -12.82
C MET A 122 1.63 -11.43 -13.98
N PHE A 123 2.14 -11.05 -15.16
CA PHE A 123 1.31 -10.84 -16.33
C PHE A 123 0.58 -12.12 -16.73
N SER A 124 1.29 -13.25 -16.82
CA SER A 124 0.69 -14.56 -17.16
C SER A 124 -0.40 -14.97 -16.16
N ARG A 125 -0.14 -14.85 -14.85
CA ARG A 125 -1.10 -15.18 -13.80
C ARG A 125 -2.34 -14.30 -13.84
N LEU A 126 -2.18 -12.98 -13.96
CA LEU A 126 -3.31 -12.06 -14.04
C LEU A 126 -4.10 -12.22 -15.34
N ARG A 127 -3.41 -12.44 -16.48
CA ARG A 127 -4.06 -12.68 -17.78
C ARG A 127 -4.95 -13.92 -17.77
N SER A 128 -4.61 -14.95 -16.98
CA SER A 128 -5.45 -16.15 -16.85
C SER A 128 -6.82 -15.88 -16.22
N ILE A 129 -6.97 -14.80 -15.45
CA ILE A 129 -8.24 -14.42 -14.78
C ILE A 129 -8.86 -13.14 -15.37
N MET A 130 -8.06 -12.32 -16.04
CA MET A 130 -8.46 -11.06 -16.70
C MET A 130 -8.31 -11.22 -18.22
N PRO A 131 -9.35 -11.73 -18.92
CA PRO A 131 -9.26 -12.09 -20.34
C PRO A 131 -9.02 -10.90 -21.28
N ASN A 132 -9.19 -9.66 -20.81
CA ASN A 132 -8.93 -8.45 -21.58
C ASN A 132 -7.65 -7.70 -21.17
N LEU A 133 -6.85 -8.23 -20.23
CA LEU A 133 -5.59 -7.63 -19.80
C LEU A 133 -4.56 -7.54 -20.93
N GLN A 134 -4.23 -6.34 -21.39
CA GLN A 134 -3.28 -6.10 -22.48
C GLN A 134 -1.85 -5.93 -21.97
N CYS A 135 -1.66 -5.25 -20.83
CA CYS A 135 -0.33 -4.97 -20.30
C CYS A 135 -0.29 -4.78 -18.79
N LEU A 136 0.91 -4.96 -18.22
CA LEU A 136 1.27 -4.35 -16.93
C LEU A 136 2.11 -3.09 -17.17
N CYS A 137 2.01 -2.12 -16.27
CA CYS A 137 2.78 -0.89 -16.32
C CYS A 137 3.60 -0.72 -15.04
N LEU A 138 4.87 -0.35 -15.17
CA LEU A 138 5.70 0.04 -14.02
C LEU A 138 5.34 1.46 -13.60
N ASP A 139 5.06 1.68 -12.32
CA ASP A 139 4.88 3.04 -11.80
C ASP A 139 6.21 3.83 -11.82
N PRO A 140 6.31 4.93 -12.60
CA PRO A 140 7.52 5.73 -12.64
C PRO A 140 7.85 6.39 -11.29
N VAL A 141 6.87 6.71 -10.44
CA VAL A 141 7.08 7.53 -9.23
C VAL A 141 7.85 6.81 -8.13
N HIS A 142 7.79 5.49 -8.07
CA HIS A 142 8.49 4.67 -7.10
C HIS A 142 10.01 4.83 -7.13
N LEU A 143 10.59 5.17 -8.28
CA LEU A 143 12.02 5.46 -8.40
C LEU A 143 12.41 6.74 -7.67
N ALA A 144 11.61 7.80 -7.80
CA ALA A 144 11.82 9.05 -7.09
C ALA A 144 11.63 8.89 -5.57
N ILE A 145 10.67 8.07 -5.15
CA ILE A 145 10.46 7.76 -3.73
C ILE A 145 11.70 7.07 -3.14
N LYS A 146 12.30 6.10 -3.85
CA LYS A 146 13.55 5.44 -3.42
C LYS A 146 14.71 6.44 -3.31
N TYR A 147 14.80 7.39 -4.24
CA TYR A 147 15.76 8.48 -4.19
C TYR A 147 15.57 9.32 -2.92
N GLU A 148 14.34 9.81 -2.68
CA GLU A 148 14.01 10.67 -1.55
C GLU A 148 14.26 9.99 -0.20
N TYR A 149 14.02 8.68 -0.08
CA TYR A 149 14.38 7.92 1.11
C TYR A 149 15.89 7.97 1.43
N ALA A 150 16.77 7.98 0.42
CA ALA A 150 18.22 8.09 0.63
C ALA A 150 18.67 9.52 1.02
N THR A 151 17.83 10.53 0.74
CA THR A 151 18.12 11.94 1.04
C THR A 151 17.32 12.48 2.23
N GLY A 152 16.89 11.61 3.16
CA GLY A 152 16.19 12.04 4.38
C GLY A 152 14.70 12.34 4.18
N ARG A 153 14.08 11.76 3.14
CA ARG A 153 12.65 11.86 2.80
C ARG A 153 12.19 13.25 2.39
N GLY A 154 13.13 14.13 2.07
CA GLY A 154 12.87 15.46 1.50
C GLY A 154 13.08 15.47 -0.02
N ARG A 155 12.34 16.34 -0.70
CA ARG A 155 12.53 16.61 -2.13
C ARG A 155 13.75 17.51 -2.33
N THR A 156 14.83 16.94 -2.87
CA THR A 156 16.05 17.63 -3.30
C THR A 156 15.96 18.13 -4.75
N LYS A 157 16.93 18.94 -5.20
CA LYS A 157 17.04 19.35 -6.62
C LYS A 157 17.20 18.15 -7.55
N GLY A 158 17.97 17.14 -7.16
CA GLY A 158 18.13 15.90 -7.94
C GLY A 158 16.84 15.10 -8.02
N SER A 159 16.15 14.89 -6.90
CA SER A 159 14.86 14.18 -6.90
C SER A 159 13.77 14.94 -7.67
N ALA A 160 13.76 16.28 -7.63
CA ALA A 160 12.81 17.10 -8.40
C ALA A 160 13.06 16.95 -9.91
N SER A 161 14.33 16.99 -10.34
CA SER A 161 14.73 16.76 -11.72
C SER A 161 14.33 15.36 -12.19
N LEU A 162 14.54 14.35 -11.34
CA LEU A 162 14.12 12.97 -11.60
C LEU A 162 12.61 12.87 -11.79
N ARG A 163 11.81 13.49 -10.91
CA ARG A 163 10.34 13.49 -11.04
C ARG A 163 9.88 14.17 -12.33
N ALA A 164 10.50 15.26 -12.74
CA ALA A 164 10.18 15.90 -14.02
C ALA A 164 10.44 14.96 -15.21
N CYS A 165 11.53 14.19 -15.16
CA CYS A 165 11.84 13.20 -16.20
C CYS A 165 10.84 12.04 -16.19
N LEU A 166 10.53 11.52 -15.01
CA LEU A 166 9.58 10.43 -14.81
C LEU A 166 8.15 10.82 -15.18
N GLY A 167 7.79 12.09 -15.05
CA GLY A 167 6.49 12.63 -15.47
C GLY A 167 6.19 12.38 -16.95
N LYS A 168 7.20 12.30 -17.80
CA LYS A 168 7.04 12.04 -19.24
C LYS A 168 6.46 10.68 -19.56
N PHE A 169 6.64 9.69 -18.68
CA PHE A 169 6.01 8.38 -18.85
C PHE A 169 4.51 8.41 -18.61
N ASN A 170 3.95 9.53 -18.17
CA ASN A 170 2.50 9.75 -18.08
C ASN A 170 1.99 10.78 -19.10
N SER A 171 2.88 11.43 -19.84
CA SER A 171 2.52 12.43 -20.84
C SER A 171 1.87 11.77 -22.04
N THR A 172 0.90 12.47 -22.63
CA THR A 172 0.23 12.05 -23.86
C THR A 172 0.40 13.12 -24.90
N ASP A 173 0.72 12.70 -26.12
CA ASP A 173 0.81 13.56 -27.29
C ASP A 173 -0.30 13.15 -28.25
N SER A 174 -1.26 14.05 -28.48
CA SER A 174 -2.42 13.78 -29.35
C SER A 174 -2.04 13.61 -30.82
N THR A 175 -0.83 14.03 -31.20
CA THR A 175 -0.31 13.87 -32.57
C THR A 175 0.38 12.51 -32.79
N VAL A 176 0.64 11.78 -31.70
CA VAL A 176 1.33 10.49 -31.74
C VAL A 176 0.34 9.34 -31.64
N THR A 177 0.27 8.54 -32.69
CA THR A 177 -0.55 7.32 -32.70
C THR A 177 0.10 6.20 -31.90
N ALA A 178 -0.72 5.26 -31.41
CA ALA A 178 -0.27 4.08 -30.66
C ALA A 178 0.81 3.27 -31.40
N ASN A 179 0.77 3.26 -32.74
CA ASN A 179 1.75 2.56 -33.59
C ASN A 179 3.19 3.03 -33.37
N ARG A 180 3.41 4.29 -32.95
CA ARG A 180 4.76 4.81 -32.68
C ARG A 180 5.45 4.10 -31.51
N TRP A 181 4.68 3.60 -30.55
CA TRP A 181 5.22 2.98 -29.34
C TRP A 181 5.40 1.46 -29.45
N GLY A 182 4.90 0.87 -30.54
CA GLY A 182 4.93 -0.58 -30.78
C GLY A 182 3.93 -1.36 -29.92
N ALA A 183 4.04 -2.69 -29.98
CA ALA A 183 3.17 -3.60 -29.25
C ALA A 183 3.39 -3.53 -27.72
N PHE A 184 2.36 -3.92 -26.97
CA PHE A 184 2.46 -4.05 -25.52
C PHE A 184 3.52 -5.08 -25.11
N PHE A 185 4.35 -4.70 -24.15
CA PHE A 185 5.33 -5.60 -23.57
C PHE A 185 4.69 -6.51 -22.53
N THR A 186 4.92 -7.81 -22.65
CA THR A 186 4.32 -8.85 -21.78
C THR A 186 5.34 -9.50 -20.85
N GLY A 187 6.57 -8.97 -20.77
CA GLY A 187 7.65 -9.52 -19.95
C GLY A 187 8.55 -10.52 -20.68
N GLN A 188 8.42 -10.65 -22.00
CA GLN A 188 9.23 -11.54 -22.81
C GLN A 188 9.91 -10.78 -23.93
N ARG A 189 11.15 -11.17 -24.28
CA ARG A 189 11.91 -10.66 -25.42
C ARG A 189 12.08 -9.13 -25.41
N ALA A 190 12.45 -8.56 -24.26
CA ALA A 190 12.81 -7.15 -24.20
C ALA A 190 13.96 -6.88 -25.20
N THR A 191 13.81 -5.82 -26.00
CA THR A 191 14.84 -5.41 -26.95
C THR A 191 16.13 -5.11 -26.20
N PRO A 192 17.26 -5.77 -26.51
CA PRO A 192 18.52 -5.48 -25.84
C PRO A 192 18.90 -4.01 -25.99
N LEU A 193 19.53 -3.44 -24.95
CA LEU A 193 20.04 -2.08 -25.01
C LEU A 193 21.02 -1.93 -26.18
N SER A 194 20.81 -0.92 -27.00
CA SER A 194 21.75 -0.47 -28.04
C SER A 194 23.10 -0.07 -27.42
N ALA A 195 24.15 0.03 -28.24
CA ALA A 195 25.47 0.46 -27.77
C ALA A 195 25.40 1.83 -27.06
N ARG A 196 24.61 2.76 -27.60
CA ARG A 196 24.40 4.09 -27.01
C ARG A 196 23.71 4.03 -25.64
N GLU A 197 22.68 3.19 -25.50
CA GLU A 197 21.96 3.04 -24.23
C GLU A 197 22.83 2.36 -23.17
N ARG A 198 23.66 1.38 -23.57
CA ARG A 198 24.68 0.77 -22.69
C ARG A 198 25.65 1.82 -22.17
N THR A 199 26.21 2.66 -23.06
CA THR A 199 27.08 3.77 -22.64
C THR A 199 26.39 4.72 -21.66
N LEU A 200 25.12 5.09 -21.89
CA LEU A 200 24.38 5.95 -20.96
C LEU A 200 24.18 5.26 -19.60
N ARG A 201 23.89 3.96 -19.59
CA ARG A 201 23.76 3.18 -18.35
C ARG A 201 25.09 3.12 -17.59
N ASP A 202 26.20 2.92 -18.28
CA ASP A 202 27.54 2.94 -17.67
C ASP A 202 27.89 4.32 -17.12
N GLN A 203 27.44 5.39 -17.77
CA GLN A 203 27.54 6.77 -17.27
C GLN A 203 26.68 7.01 -16.02
N ILE A 204 25.52 6.35 -15.89
CA ILE A 204 24.74 6.39 -14.64
C ILE A 204 25.56 5.80 -13.49
N LEU A 205 26.22 4.66 -13.72
CA LEU A 205 26.99 3.96 -12.68
C LEU A 205 28.25 4.76 -12.27
N SER A 206 29.05 5.15 -13.27
CA SER A 206 30.34 5.81 -13.08
C SER A 206 30.26 7.32 -12.79
N GLY A 207 29.18 7.99 -13.20
CA GLY A 207 29.15 9.46 -13.26
C GLY A 207 30.08 10.03 -14.36
N GLY A 208 30.37 9.26 -15.40
CA GLY A 208 31.34 9.63 -16.45
C GLY A 208 30.87 10.66 -17.49
N MET A 209 29.61 11.14 -17.42
CA MET A 209 29.13 12.19 -18.32
C MET A 209 29.82 13.53 -18.00
N SER A 210 30.17 14.34 -19.02
CA SER A 210 30.72 15.68 -18.77
C SER A 210 29.67 16.61 -18.16
N ALA A 211 30.11 17.52 -17.28
CA ALA A 211 29.19 18.42 -16.57
C ALA A 211 28.44 19.37 -17.51
N SER A 212 29.11 19.91 -18.53
CA SER A 212 28.50 20.78 -19.55
C SER A 212 27.36 20.07 -20.29
N LYS A 213 27.60 18.83 -20.75
CA LYS A 213 26.61 18.00 -21.43
C LYS A 213 25.45 17.64 -20.51
N ALA A 214 25.74 17.27 -19.27
CA ALA A 214 24.71 16.90 -18.30
C ALA A 214 23.79 18.10 -17.99
N SER A 215 24.34 19.29 -17.77
CA SER A 215 23.56 20.51 -17.54
C SER A 215 22.66 20.85 -18.73
N SER A 216 23.19 20.78 -19.96
CA SER A 216 22.39 21.00 -21.18
C SER A 216 21.23 20.01 -21.31
N ILE A 217 21.47 18.72 -21.05
CA ILE A 217 20.44 17.68 -21.09
C ILE A 217 19.33 17.94 -20.06
N LEU A 218 19.67 18.42 -18.85
CA LEU A 218 18.67 18.72 -17.82
C LEU A 218 17.86 19.97 -18.15
N GLN A 219 18.46 20.97 -18.78
CA GLN A 219 17.76 22.16 -19.26
C GLN A 219 16.76 21.82 -20.38
N GLN A 220 17.15 20.92 -21.29
CA GLN A 220 16.32 20.49 -22.42
C GLN A 220 15.34 19.36 -22.06
N ALA A 221 15.41 18.82 -20.84
CA ALA A 221 14.64 17.68 -20.39
C ALA A 221 14.63 16.55 -21.45
N GLU A 222 15.77 15.93 -21.73
CA GLU A 222 15.83 14.83 -22.71
C GLU A 222 15.68 13.43 -22.07
N ALA A 223 15.53 12.38 -22.90
CA ALA A 223 15.50 10.97 -22.50
C ALA A 223 16.79 10.49 -21.79
N LYS A 224 17.91 11.20 -21.97
CA LYS A 224 19.23 10.88 -21.37
C LYS A 224 19.36 11.36 -19.92
N ALA A 225 18.28 11.88 -19.35
CA ALA A 225 18.31 12.62 -18.09
C ALA A 225 18.78 11.79 -16.89
N LEU A 226 18.61 10.46 -16.86
CA LEU A 226 19.08 9.64 -15.73
C LEU A 226 20.60 9.71 -15.55
N ALA A 227 21.35 9.67 -16.66
CA ALA A 227 22.81 9.80 -16.64
C ALA A 227 23.24 11.22 -16.25
N ALA A 228 22.52 12.23 -16.76
CA ALA A 228 22.77 13.63 -16.39
C ALA A 228 22.48 13.90 -14.89
N ILE A 229 21.40 13.34 -14.33
CA ILE A 229 21.08 13.41 -12.90
C ILE A 229 22.19 12.77 -12.08
N SER A 230 22.63 11.56 -12.47
CA SER A 230 23.72 10.87 -11.77
C SER A 230 25.02 11.67 -11.76
N LYS A 231 25.29 12.45 -12.82
CA LYS A 231 26.45 13.34 -12.89
C LYS A 231 26.30 14.59 -12.02
N ILE A 232 25.24 15.37 -12.23
CA ILE A 232 25.07 16.69 -11.60
C ILE A 232 24.82 16.56 -10.10
N PHE A 233 24.06 15.55 -9.69
CA PHE A 233 23.69 15.31 -8.30
C PHE A 233 24.44 14.10 -7.73
N ARG A 234 25.73 13.94 -8.07
CA ARG A 234 26.52 12.75 -7.72
C ARG A 234 26.54 12.49 -6.22
N ASN A 235 26.75 13.53 -5.43
CA ASN A 235 26.71 13.55 -3.97
C ASN A 235 25.36 13.07 -3.36
N GLU A 236 24.25 13.24 -4.08
CA GLU A 236 22.95 12.72 -3.66
C GLU A 236 22.81 11.25 -4.08
N VAL A 237 23.22 10.90 -5.30
CA VAL A 237 23.00 9.54 -5.82
C VAL A 237 23.96 8.48 -5.23
N GLU A 238 25.07 8.92 -4.64
CA GLU A 238 26.01 8.09 -3.86
C GLU A 238 25.54 7.85 -2.42
N ARG A 239 24.33 8.28 -2.06
CA ARG A 239 23.72 7.90 -0.78
C ARG A 239 23.08 6.52 -0.86
N LYS A 240 23.11 5.79 0.26
CA LYS A 240 22.47 4.48 0.40
C LYS A 240 21.01 4.63 0.84
N GLY A 241 20.13 3.82 0.26
CA GLY A 241 18.73 3.75 0.71
C GLY A 241 18.58 2.97 2.04
N GLU A 242 17.55 3.33 2.83
CA GLU A 242 17.31 2.80 4.20
C GLU A 242 17.22 1.26 4.30
N LYS A 243 16.72 0.55 3.28
CA LYS A 243 16.32 -0.88 3.42
C LYS A 243 17.25 -1.92 2.79
N LYS A 244 18.06 -1.56 1.79
CA LYS A 244 18.85 -2.54 1.02
C LYS A 244 20.33 -2.17 0.83
N GLY A 245 20.79 -1.06 1.42
CA GLY A 245 22.19 -0.62 1.33
C GLY A 245 22.66 -0.27 -0.09
N LYS A 246 21.80 -0.38 -1.11
CA LYS A 246 22.08 0.01 -2.48
C LYS A 246 22.15 1.52 -2.60
N PHE A 247 23.05 1.98 -3.45
CA PHE A 247 23.17 3.38 -3.80
C PHE A 247 22.04 3.81 -4.74
N VAL A 248 21.64 5.08 -4.70
CA VAL A 248 20.59 5.59 -5.57
C VAL A 248 20.99 5.46 -7.05
N PHE A 249 22.25 5.68 -7.42
CA PHE A 249 22.70 5.50 -8.81
C PHE A 249 22.48 4.05 -9.31
N GLN A 250 22.55 3.05 -8.43
CA GLN A 250 22.26 1.66 -8.79
C GLN A 250 20.76 1.46 -9.06
N HIS A 251 19.90 2.17 -8.33
CA HIS A 251 18.46 2.18 -8.61
C HIS A 251 18.14 2.87 -9.94
N LEU A 252 18.83 3.97 -10.27
CA LEU A 252 18.71 4.64 -11.57
C LEU A 252 19.17 3.73 -12.71
N ALA A 253 20.31 3.06 -12.56
CA ALA A 253 20.84 2.14 -13.58
C ALA A 253 19.94 0.92 -13.77
N TYR A 254 19.32 0.43 -12.69
CA TYR A 254 18.33 -0.65 -12.76
C TYR A 254 17.04 -0.21 -13.47
N ALA A 255 16.58 1.02 -13.26
CA ALA A 255 15.44 1.56 -14.00
C ALA A 255 15.71 1.75 -15.50
N ALA A 256 16.98 1.87 -15.89
CA ALA A 256 17.43 1.98 -17.28
C ALA A 256 17.74 0.62 -17.93
N GLU A 257 17.38 -0.51 -17.30
CA GLU A 257 17.48 -1.82 -17.95
C GLU A 257 16.39 -2.00 -19.00
N ALA A 258 16.71 -2.73 -20.07
CA ALA A 258 15.81 -2.94 -21.22
C ALA A 258 14.40 -3.36 -20.80
N GLU A 259 14.29 -4.42 -19.98
CA GLU A 259 13.00 -4.91 -19.50
C GLU A 259 12.25 -3.86 -18.65
N ARG A 260 12.96 -3.14 -17.78
CA ARG A 260 12.35 -2.12 -16.91
C ARG A 260 11.83 -0.93 -17.71
N LEU A 261 12.54 -0.52 -18.75
CA LEU A 261 12.10 0.52 -19.67
C LEU A 261 10.84 0.08 -20.42
N GLU A 262 10.79 -1.15 -20.90
CA GLU A 262 9.60 -1.69 -21.58
C GLU A 262 8.34 -1.66 -20.69
N TRP A 263 8.48 -2.02 -19.41
CA TRP A 263 7.38 -1.91 -18.46
C TRP A 263 6.96 -0.45 -18.19
N LEU A 264 7.88 0.52 -18.22
CA LEU A 264 7.54 1.96 -18.12
C LEU A 264 6.83 2.45 -19.38
N LEU A 265 7.30 2.03 -20.56
CA LEU A 265 6.74 2.40 -21.85
C LEU A 265 5.34 1.85 -22.07
N ASN A 266 4.97 0.74 -21.44
CA ASN A 266 3.59 0.23 -21.47
C ASN A 266 2.56 1.27 -20.99
N ASN A 267 2.91 2.15 -20.06
CA ASN A 267 1.99 3.21 -19.64
C ASN A 267 1.73 4.21 -20.77
N LEU A 268 2.76 4.53 -21.56
CA LEU A 268 2.63 5.38 -22.75
C LEU A 268 1.83 4.67 -23.85
N ARG A 269 2.12 3.39 -24.10
CA ARG A 269 1.36 2.56 -25.05
C ARG A 269 -0.11 2.56 -24.69
N PHE A 270 -0.44 2.25 -23.43
CA PHE A 270 -1.81 2.20 -22.97
C PHE A 270 -2.46 3.57 -23.13
N ARG A 271 -1.87 4.63 -22.57
CA ARG A 271 -2.42 5.99 -22.66
C ARG A 271 -2.63 6.47 -24.09
N SER A 272 -1.73 6.13 -25.03
CA SER A 272 -1.89 6.50 -26.45
C SER A 272 -3.09 5.86 -27.15
N THR A 273 -3.65 4.79 -26.59
CA THR A 273 -4.88 4.15 -27.10
C THR A 273 -6.16 4.69 -26.48
N GLN A 274 -6.04 5.52 -25.43
CA GLN A 274 -7.19 5.95 -24.65
C GLN A 274 -7.73 7.31 -25.12
N PRO A 275 -9.06 7.51 -25.15
CA PRO A 275 -9.65 8.82 -25.41
C PRO A 275 -9.24 9.87 -24.39
N SER A 276 -9.22 11.16 -24.78
CA SER A 276 -8.86 12.27 -23.88
C SER A 276 -9.72 12.33 -22.60
N ALA A 277 -11.00 11.95 -22.69
CA ALA A 277 -11.90 11.88 -21.53
C ALA A 277 -11.53 10.78 -20.53
N VAL A 278 -10.87 9.71 -20.98
CA VAL A 278 -10.33 8.65 -20.12
C VAL A 278 -8.99 9.09 -19.52
N LEU A 279 -8.13 9.70 -20.34
CA LEU A 279 -6.81 10.17 -19.92
C LEU A 279 -6.86 11.17 -18.76
N SER A 280 -7.85 12.05 -18.74
CA SER A 280 -8.05 13.03 -17.66
C SER A 280 -8.37 12.39 -16.30
N LEU A 281 -8.86 11.15 -16.31
CA LEU A 281 -9.19 10.40 -15.10
C LEU A 281 -8.02 9.53 -14.62
N LEU A 282 -7.17 9.05 -15.54
CA LEU A 282 -6.05 8.16 -15.22
C LEU A 282 -4.99 8.82 -14.34
N SER A 283 -4.93 8.38 -13.08
CA SER A 283 -3.87 8.78 -12.16
C SER A 283 -2.46 8.44 -12.67
N SER A 284 -1.46 9.24 -12.28
CA SER A 284 -0.04 8.97 -12.57
C SER A 284 0.45 7.77 -11.74
N GLY A 285 0.43 6.57 -12.35
CA GLY A 285 0.94 5.33 -11.75
C GLY A 285 0.22 4.96 -10.43
N ALA A 286 1.00 4.70 -9.38
CA ALA A 286 0.52 4.37 -8.03
C ALA A 286 0.70 5.54 -7.03
N THR A 287 0.97 6.75 -7.52
CA THR A 287 0.98 7.98 -6.67
C THR A 287 -0.35 8.16 -5.91
N SER A 288 -1.45 7.75 -6.53
CA SER A 288 -2.78 7.75 -5.92
C SER A 288 -2.85 6.76 -4.74
N ASN A 289 -2.17 5.62 -4.80
CA ASN A 289 -2.05 4.69 -3.67
C ASN A 289 -1.22 5.26 -2.52
N GLU A 290 -0.13 5.99 -2.78
CA GLU A 290 0.70 6.60 -1.73
C GLU A 290 -0.08 7.60 -0.86
N ALA A 291 -0.93 8.43 -1.48
CA ALA A 291 -1.83 9.33 -0.77
C ALA A 291 -2.86 8.56 0.09
N LEU A 292 -3.41 7.48 -0.47
CA LEU A 292 -4.35 6.59 0.23
C LEU A 292 -3.68 5.91 1.44
N HIS A 293 -2.44 5.45 1.29
CA HIS A 293 -1.66 4.86 2.36
C HIS A 293 -1.31 5.89 3.44
N ALA A 294 -1.08 7.15 3.09
CA ALA A 294 -0.88 8.22 4.06
C ALA A 294 -2.13 8.45 4.92
N GLU A 295 -3.32 8.47 4.30
CA GLU A 295 -4.59 8.57 5.03
C GLU A 295 -4.80 7.37 5.96
N MET A 296 -4.63 6.14 5.46
CA MET A 296 -4.77 4.94 6.27
C MET A 296 -3.79 4.93 7.45
N ARG A 297 -2.53 5.31 7.23
CA ARG A 297 -1.54 5.42 8.30
C ARG A 297 -1.95 6.43 9.36
N SER A 298 -2.63 7.50 8.98
CA SER A 298 -3.18 8.47 9.94
C SER A 298 -4.20 7.80 10.86
N TRP A 299 -5.10 6.97 10.30
CA TRP A 299 -6.12 6.23 11.06
C TRP A 299 -5.54 5.18 12.02
N LEU A 300 -4.40 4.59 11.67
CA LEU A 300 -3.75 3.57 12.50
C LEU A 300 -2.65 4.13 13.41
N ARG A 301 -2.36 5.43 13.36
CA ARG A 301 -1.17 6.04 14.01
C ARG A 301 -1.08 5.77 15.50
N GLN A 302 -2.22 5.72 16.19
CA GLN A 302 -2.28 5.53 17.64
C GLN A 302 -2.36 4.05 18.04
N ILE A 303 -2.44 3.12 17.09
CA ILE A 303 -2.63 1.69 17.35
C ILE A 303 -1.26 1.04 17.54
N GLN A 304 -0.95 0.68 18.79
CA GLN A 304 0.30 0.00 19.14
C GLN A 304 0.25 -1.51 18.86
N SER A 305 -0.92 -2.12 19.06
CA SER A 305 -1.14 -3.55 18.81
C SER A 305 -2.57 -3.81 18.33
N MET A 306 -2.74 -4.83 17.49
CA MET A 306 -4.02 -5.15 16.87
C MET A 306 -4.13 -6.63 16.47
N HIS A 307 -5.33 -7.20 16.54
CA HIS A 307 -5.63 -8.53 15.98
C HIS A 307 -5.89 -8.44 14.46
N GLN A 308 -5.58 -9.49 13.72
CA GLN A 308 -5.89 -9.58 12.28
C GLN A 308 -7.36 -9.32 11.95
N SER A 309 -8.28 -9.87 12.76
CA SER A 309 -9.73 -9.61 12.64
C SER A 309 -10.07 -8.12 12.60
N SER A 310 -9.35 -7.31 13.39
CA SER A 310 -9.59 -5.87 13.49
C SER A 310 -9.01 -5.13 12.29
N LEU A 311 -7.89 -5.59 11.73
CA LEU A 311 -7.35 -5.06 10.48
C LEU A 311 -8.29 -5.34 9.31
N LEU A 312 -8.79 -6.58 9.19
CA LEU A 312 -9.76 -6.99 8.16
C LEU A 312 -11.00 -6.10 8.19
N LEU A 313 -11.61 -5.93 9.37
CA LEU A 313 -12.77 -5.05 9.53
C LEU A 313 -12.44 -3.61 9.14
N LYS A 314 -11.32 -3.06 9.60
CA LYS A 314 -10.91 -1.69 9.26
C LYS A 314 -10.68 -1.50 7.76
N CYS A 315 -10.10 -2.48 7.08
CA CYS A 315 -9.88 -2.44 5.64
C CYS A 315 -11.21 -2.43 4.87
N SER A 316 -12.14 -3.31 5.24
CA SER A 316 -13.49 -3.36 4.66
C SER A 316 -14.26 -2.04 4.87
N VAL A 317 -14.26 -1.51 6.09
CA VAL A 317 -14.91 -0.23 6.42
C VAL A 317 -14.28 0.93 5.64
N PHE A 318 -12.95 0.96 5.55
CA PHE A 318 -12.23 2.03 4.86
C PHE A 318 -12.49 1.99 3.35
N ARG A 319 -12.49 0.80 2.75
CA ARG A 319 -12.86 0.61 1.34
C ARG A 319 -14.28 1.09 1.07
N LEU A 320 -15.25 0.63 1.86
CA LEU A 320 -16.67 1.01 1.68
C LEU A 320 -16.84 2.54 1.78
N ARG A 321 -16.20 3.16 2.78
CA ARG A 321 -16.18 4.63 2.91
C ARG A 321 -15.65 5.29 1.63
N LYS A 322 -14.52 4.81 1.11
CA LYS A 322 -13.88 5.39 -0.07
C LYS A 322 -14.70 5.20 -1.34
N LEU A 323 -15.27 4.02 -1.55
CA LEU A 323 -16.19 3.77 -2.66
C LEU A 323 -17.42 4.67 -2.59
N LEU A 324 -17.96 4.90 -1.39
CA LEU A 324 -19.10 5.78 -1.19
C LEU A 324 -18.76 7.25 -1.46
N GLU A 325 -17.60 7.72 -0.99
CA GLU A 325 -17.06 9.05 -1.27
C GLU A 325 -16.91 9.26 -2.78
N ASP A 326 -16.23 8.35 -3.48
CA ASP A 326 -15.96 8.44 -4.92
C ASP A 326 -17.25 8.37 -5.76
N ASN A 327 -18.14 7.41 -5.51
CA ASN A 327 -19.41 7.31 -6.24
C ASN A 327 -20.25 8.58 -6.05
N THR A 328 -20.34 9.10 -4.82
CA THR A 328 -21.12 10.31 -4.55
C THR A 328 -20.53 11.52 -5.28
N ALA A 329 -19.21 11.66 -5.28
CA ALA A 329 -18.54 12.71 -6.04
C ALA A 329 -18.74 12.52 -7.55
N LEU A 330 -18.62 11.30 -8.06
CA LEU A 330 -18.77 11.03 -9.50
C LEU A 330 -20.15 11.42 -10.02
N HIS A 331 -21.23 11.17 -9.27
CA HIS A 331 -22.60 11.41 -9.73
C HIS A 331 -23.19 12.77 -9.34
N ARG A 332 -22.51 13.56 -8.50
CA ARG A 332 -23.03 14.86 -8.03
C ARG A 332 -21.97 15.95 -8.24
N PRO A 333 -22.10 16.81 -9.26
CA PRO A 333 -21.15 17.88 -9.54
C PRO A 333 -20.88 18.79 -8.34
N THR A 334 -21.91 19.11 -7.55
CA THR A 334 -21.79 19.91 -6.32
C THR A 334 -21.05 19.19 -5.20
N ALA A 335 -21.09 17.85 -5.14
CA ALA A 335 -20.34 17.07 -4.16
C ALA A 335 -18.83 17.04 -4.50
N ARG A 336 -18.46 17.08 -5.79
CA ARG A 336 -17.04 17.12 -6.22
C ARG A 336 -16.27 18.32 -5.70
N GLN A 337 -16.97 19.43 -5.45
CA GLN A 337 -16.38 20.67 -4.96
C GLN A 337 -16.18 20.66 -3.43
N MET A 338 -16.63 19.62 -2.74
CA MET A 338 -16.60 19.54 -1.29
C MET A 338 -15.45 18.66 -0.80
N THR A 339 -15.06 18.85 0.47
CA THR A 339 -14.12 17.95 1.13
C THR A 339 -14.74 16.55 1.28
N PRO A 340 -13.94 15.47 1.27
CA PRO A 340 -14.45 14.10 1.39
C PRO A 340 -15.36 13.87 2.61
N GLY A 341 -15.06 14.52 3.74
CA GLY A 341 -15.90 14.45 4.95
C GLY A 341 -17.30 15.03 4.74
N HIS A 342 -17.43 16.13 3.99
CA HIS A 342 -18.74 16.72 3.67
C HIS A 342 -19.52 15.89 2.65
N VAL A 343 -18.83 15.32 1.66
CA VAL A 343 -19.46 14.38 0.70
C VAL A 343 -20.05 13.19 1.45
N LEU A 344 -19.28 12.60 2.35
CA LEU A 344 -19.71 11.50 3.17
C LEU A 344 -20.89 11.90 4.07
N ALA A 345 -20.82 13.04 4.76
CA ALA A 345 -21.91 13.52 5.62
C ALA A 345 -23.24 13.71 4.85
N ARG A 346 -23.18 14.29 3.64
CA ARG A 346 -24.37 14.46 2.79
C ARG A 346 -24.92 13.14 2.27
N ARG A 347 -24.06 12.16 1.98
CA ARG A 347 -24.51 10.83 1.56
C ARG A 347 -25.08 10.01 2.72
N LEU A 348 -24.47 10.10 3.90
CA LEU A 348 -24.95 9.47 5.14
C LEU A 348 -26.26 10.09 5.65
N GLY A 349 -26.64 11.28 5.18
CA GLY A 349 -27.97 11.84 5.41
C GLY A 349 -29.10 11.07 4.72
N GLN A 350 -28.79 10.05 3.89
CA GLN A 350 -29.76 9.12 3.35
C GLN A 350 -29.81 7.86 4.23
N ASN A 351 -31.02 7.47 4.64
CA ASN A 351 -31.23 6.31 5.49
C ASN A 351 -30.77 5.02 4.80
N LEU A 352 -29.71 4.39 5.31
CA LEU A 352 -29.27 3.06 4.87
C LEU A 352 -30.27 1.96 5.24
N TRP A 353 -30.99 2.15 6.36
CA TRP A 353 -32.06 1.27 6.82
C TRP A 353 -33.39 2.03 6.85
N SER A 354 -34.47 1.38 6.41
CA SER A 354 -35.79 1.77 6.86
C SER A 354 -35.96 1.43 8.34
N THR A 355 -36.87 2.10 9.04
CA THR A 355 -37.19 1.82 10.45
C THR A 355 -37.49 0.34 10.68
N ARG A 356 -38.26 -0.28 9.77
CA ARG A 356 -38.58 -1.72 9.81
C ARG A 356 -37.33 -2.60 9.63
N ALA A 357 -36.47 -2.27 8.67
CA ALA A 357 -35.24 -3.02 8.42
C ALA A 357 -34.25 -2.92 9.59
N TRP A 358 -34.17 -1.75 10.24
CA TRP A 358 -33.35 -1.56 11.44
C TRP A 358 -33.89 -2.38 12.63
N GLN A 359 -35.20 -2.31 12.88
CA GLN A 359 -35.83 -3.10 13.94
C GLN A 359 -35.68 -4.59 13.71
N GLN A 360 -35.78 -5.05 12.46
CA GLN A 360 -35.52 -6.44 12.11
C GLN A 360 -34.06 -6.82 12.39
N PHE A 361 -33.10 -6.03 11.90
CA PHE A 361 -31.68 -6.25 12.16
C PHE A 361 -31.35 -6.28 13.67
N ALA A 362 -31.95 -5.39 14.45
CA ALA A 362 -31.74 -5.33 15.91
C ALA A 362 -32.34 -6.54 16.65
N LYS A 363 -33.39 -7.16 16.10
CA LYS A 363 -34.03 -8.38 16.64
C LYS A 363 -33.35 -9.67 16.17
N GLU A 364 -32.70 -9.64 15.01
CA GLU A 364 -31.90 -10.77 14.52
C GLU A 364 -30.72 -11.00 15.48
N LYS A 365 -30.61 -12.22 16.03
CA LYS A 365 -29.38 -12.63 16.73
C LYS A 365 -28.23 -12.53 15.73
N ALA A 366 -27.06 -12.07 16.17
CA ALA A 366 -25.86 -12.06 15.33
C ALA A 366 -25.49 -13.50 14.92
N GLN A 367 -26.01 -13.97 13.79
CA GLN A 367 -25.97 -15.40 13.43
C GLN A 367 -24.63 -15.81 12.81
N HIS A 368 -23.81 -14.87 12.35
CA HIS A 368 -22.49 -15.20 11.80
C HIS A 368 -21.50 -14.02 11.87
N LEU A 369 -20.61 -14.06 12.86
CA LEU A 369 -19.51 -13.08 13.02
C LEU A 369 -18.16 -13.75 12.76
N PRO A 370 -17.72 -13.84 11.49
CA PRO A 370 -16.52 -14.58 11.13
C PRO A 370 -15.26 -13.96 11.73
N LEU A 371 -15.17 -12.63 11.86
CA LEU A 371 -14.00 -11.97 12.42
C LEU A 371 -13.97 -12.09 13.95
N LYS A 372 -15.13 -12.15 14.61
CA LYS A 372 -15.22 -12.52 16.04
C LYS A 372 -14.73 -13.96 16.25
N ARG A 373 -15.21 -14.92 15.46
CA ARG A 373 -14.77 -16.32 15.53
C ARG A 373 -13.25 -16.44 15.32
N LEU A 374 -12.71 -15.75 14.32
CA LEU A 374 -11.27 -15.69 14.06
C LEU A 374 -10.49 -15.14 15.26
N ARG A 375 -11.01 -14.09 15.92
CA ARG A 375 -10.39 -13.53 17.13
C ARG A 375 -10.40 -14.50 18.30
N ASP A 376 -11.50 -15.23 18.48
CA ASP A 376 -11.64 -16.22 19.54
C ASP A 376 -10.69 -17.40 19.31
N GLN A 377 -10.56 -17.87 18.07
CA GLN A 377 -9.57 -18.88 17.65
C GLN A 377 -8.14 -18.42 17.94
N HIS A 378 -7.77 -17.20 17.55
CA HIS A 378 -6.43 -16.66 17.82
C HIS A 378 -6.16 -16.50 19.33
N THR A 379 -7.15 -16.06 20.10
CA THR A 379 -7.06 -15.98 21.56
C THR A 379 -6.85 -17.36 22.18
N ALA A 380 -7.58 -18.37 21.70
CA ALA A 380 -7.45 -19.75 22.17
C ALA A 380 -6.07 -20.33 21.82
N ALA A 381 -5.60 -20.14 20.58
CA ALA A 381 -4.27 -20.55 20.14
C ALA A 381 -3.16 -19.93 21.00
N ARG A 382 -3.25 -18.62 21.27
CA ARG A 382 -2.33 -17.91 22.17
C ARG A 382 -2.34 -18.50 23.58
N ARG A 383 -3.52 -18.76 24.15
CA ARG A 383 -3.66 -19.38 25.49
C ARG A 383 -3.02 -20.77 25.53
N LYS A 384 -3.29 -21.62 24.53
CA LYS A 384 -2.70 -22.96 24.42
C LYS A 384 -1.17 -22.89 24.42
N LEU A 385 -0.60 -21.94 23.67
CA LEU A 385 0.85 -21.78 23.55
C LEU A 385 1.51 -21.27 24.84
N ILE A 386 0.86 -20.34 25.55
CA ILE A 386 1.30 -19.88 26.87
C ILE A 386 1.30 -21.03 27.87
N LEU A 387 0.24 -21.84 27.91
CA LEU A 387 0.13 -23.00 28.78
C LEU A 387 1.19 -24.07 28.46
N GLN A 388 1.44 -24.34 27.17
CA GLN A 388 2.50 -25.26 26.74
C GLN A 388 3.88 -24.78 27.20
N ARG A 389 4.20 -23.49 27.02
CA ARG A 389 5.46 -22.92 27.52
C ARG A 389 5.57 -22.97 29.03
N ALA A 390 4.50 -22.65 29.76
CA ALA A 390 4.47 -22.76 31.22
C ALA A 390 4.67 -24.21 31.68
N GLY A 391 4.09 -25.18 30.97
CA GLY A 391 4.30 -26.62 31.22
C GLY A 391 5.72 -27.08 30.94
N ILE A 392 6.33 -26.62 29.85
CA ILE A 392 7.73 -26.88 29.51
C ILE A 392 8.65 -26.26 30.58
N ILE A 393 8.41 -25.01 30.98
CA ILE A 393 9.16 -24.36 32.07
C ILE A 393 9.02 -25.18 33.35
N ARG A 394 7.81 -25.59 33.75
CA ARG A 394 7.61 -26.42 34.96
C ARG A 394 8.34 -27.77 34.89
N ARG A 395 8.45 -28.39 33.71
CA ARG A 395 9.20 -29.64 33.51
C ARG A 395 10.72 -29.41 33.55
N LEU A 396 11.21 -28.29 33.01
CA LEU A 396 12.62 -27.91 33.03
C LEU A 396 13.08 -27.42 34.42
N THR A 397 12.21 -26.75 35.18
CA THR A 397 12.50 -26.26 36.53
C THR A 397 12.08 -27.27 37.59
N GLY A 398 12.27 -28.58 37.34
CA GLY A 398 11.80 -29.68 38.19
C GLY A 398 11.69 -29.31 39.66
N LYS A 399 10.46 -29.21 40.17
CA LYS A 399 10.27 -28.85 41.58
C LYS A 399 10.62 -30.05 42.44
N GLN A 400 11.75 -29.97 43.14
CA GLN A 400 11.81 -30.46 44.52
C GLN A 400 10.64 -29.86 45.33
N PRO A 401 10.03 -30.61 46.25
CA PRO A 401 9.05 -30.06 47.18
C PRO A 401 9.78 -29.09 48.12
N GLN A 402 9.36 -27.82 48.14
CA GLN A 402 9.82 -26.90 49.19
C GLN A 402 9.14 -27.25 50.52
N PRO A 403 9.86 -27.18 51.65
CA PRO A 403 9.29 -27.43 52.96
C PRO A 403 8.31 -26.31 53.35
N LEU A 404 7.37 -26.71 54.21
CA LEU A 404 6.32 -25.90 54.80
C LEU A 404 6.88 -24.66 55.52
N LEU A 405 6.22 -23.53 55.26
CA LEU A 405 6.01 -22.39 56.16
C LEU A 405 7.23 -21.85 56.91
N ALA A 406 7.83 -20.79 56.35
CA ALA A 406 8.43 -19.73 57.16
C ALA A 406 7.98 -18.37 56.65
N ASP A 407 7.44 -17.61 57.59
CA ASP A 407 6.89 -16.27 57.52
C ASP A 407 7.73 -15.32 56.64
N ARG A 408 7.09 -14.72 55.61
CA ARG A 408 7.65 -13.59 54.85
C ARG A 408 6.63 -12.47 54.77
N ARG A 409 6.48 -11.77 55.90
CA ARG A 409 6.15 -10.33 55.92
C ARG A 409 7.26 -9.55 55.22
N CYS A 410 7.21 -9.45 53.90
CA CYS A 410 7.89 -8.41 53.14
C CYS A 410 7.23 -8.23 51.76
N ARG A 411 6.02 -7.66 51.77
CA ARG A 411 5.40 -7.15 50.54
C ARG A 411 6.13 -5.87 50.12
N VAL A 412 7.16 -6.00 49.27
CA VAL A 412 7.61 -4.86 48.48
C VAL A 412 6.50 -4.54 47.47
N LYS A 413 5.65 -3.57 47.80
CA LYS A 413 4.64 -3.00 46.89
C LYS A 413 5.38 -2.44 45.67
N LYS A 414 5.16 -3.03 44.50
CA LYS A 414 5.61 -2.44 43.22
C LYS A 414 4.94 -1.07 43.06
N ARG A 415 5.76 -0.02 42.99
CA ARG A 415 5.31 1.35 42.69
C ARG A 415 4.71 1.36 41.28
N THR A 416 3.43 1.70 41.19
CA THR A 416 2.73 1.97 39.92
C THR A 416 2.52 3.47 39.78
N ALA A 417 2.25 3.95 38.55
CA ALA A 417 1.99 5.37 38.26
C ALA A 417 0.83 5.99 39.06
N PHE A 418 0.02 5.17 39.73
CA PHE A 418 -1.10 5.57 40.59
C PHE A 418 -0.74 5.66 42.08
N THR A 419 0.50 5.36 42.46
CA THR A 419 0.98 5.36 43.87
C THR A 419 2.13 6.33 44.13
N LEU A 420 2.49 7.16 43.15
CA LEU A 420 3.47 8.25 43.32
C LEU A 420 2.73 9.52 43.78
N LEU A 421 3.13 10.06 44.93
CA LEU A 421 2.81 11.45 45.30
C LEU A 421 3.36 12.36 44.18
N ARG A 422 2.48 13.15 43.58
CA ARG A 422 2.85 14.11 42.52
C ARG A 422 3.65 15.25 43.15
N THR A 423 4.96 15.10 43.20
CA THR A 423 5.87 16.23 43.27
C THR A 423 5.97 16.86 41.86
N ALA A 424 6.11 18.19 41.85
CA ALA A 424 5.83 19.09 40.74
C ALA A 424 6.42 18.67 39.36
N GLY A 425 5.63 18.95 38.31
CA GLY A 425 6.11 19.16 36.95
C GLY A 425 6.34 17.91 36.10
N ILE A 426 5.30 17.43 35.40
CA ILE A 426 5.48 16.46 34.31
C ILE A 426 6.06 17.21 33.10
N ILE A 427 7.35 16.99 32.81
CA ILE A 427 7.96 17.41 31.54
C ILE A 427 7.54 16.40 30.45
N ARG A 428 6.71 16.84 29.51
CA ARG A 428 6.34 16.04 28.33
C ARG A 428 7.52 15.94 27.38
N GLN A 429 7.98 14.73 27.07
CA GLN A 429 8.85 14.49 25.91
C GLN A 429 8.06 14.82 24.62
N GLY A 430 8.60 15.72 23.80
CA GLY A 430 8.07 16.01 22.45
C GLY A 430 7.48 17.40 22.21
N VAL A 431 7.55 18.33 23.16
CA VAL A 431 7.21 19.75 22.91
C VAL A 431 8.48 20.53 22.60
N ALA A 432 8.68 20.90 21.34
CA ALA A 432 9.72 21.85 20.97
C ALA A 432 9.41 23.21 21.61
N LYS A 433 10.36 23.76 22.39
CA LYS A 433 10.29 25.15 22.85
C LYS A 433 10.33 26.06 21.62
N ARG A 434 9.27 26.86 21.40
CA ARG A 434 9.35 28.02 20.52
C ARG A 434 10.42 28.95 21.11
N ARG A 435 11.44 29.31 20.33
CA ARG A 435 12.34 30.41 20.67
C ARG A 435 11.52 31.70 20.65
N ALA A 436 11.65 32.50 21.71
CA ALA A 436 11.15 33.87 21.70
C ALA A 436 11.94 34.71 20.68
N PRO A 437 11.32 35.74 20.09
CA PRO A 437 12.00 36.64 19.18
C PRO A 437 13.03 37.47 19.94
N SER A 438 14.23 37.56 19.37
CA SER A 438 15.24 38.58 19.67
C SER A 438 15.13 39.70 18.66
#